data_AF-A0A3N5RG00-F1
#
_entry.id   AF-A0A3N5RG00-F1
#
_cell.length_a   1.000
_cell.length_b   1.000
_cell.length_c   1.000
_cell.angle_alpha   90.00
_cell.angle_beta   90.00
_cell.angle_gamma   90.00
#
_symmetry.space_group_name_H-M   'P 1'
#
loop_
_entity.id
_entity.type
_entity.pdbx_description
1 polymer ?
#
loop_
_entity_poly.entity_id
_entity_poly.type
_entity_poly.pdbx_seq_one_letter_code
_entity_poly.pdbx_strand_id
1 'polypeptide(L)' 'MLKDLYNNVINGEAAATRAGVEKSLQAGIQPAEILNEGLIAAMAEVGRLFEEGEFY' A
#
# COMPACT_ATOMS: atom_id res chain seq x y z
N MET A 1 7.14 7.73 1.46
CA MET A 1 5.87 7.63 2.20
C MET A 1 4.84 6.78 1.46
N LEU A 2 4.25 7.22 0.34
CA LEU A 2 3.27 6.39 -0.38
C LEU A 2 3.89 5.11 -0.98
N LYS A 3 5.12 5.20 -1.51
CA LYS A 3 5.90 4.04 -1.94
C LYS A 3 6.16 3.02 -0.82
N ASP A 4 6.42 3.51 0.40
CA ASP A 4 6.64 2.63 1.54
C ASP A 4 5.34 1.94 1.95
N LEU A 5 4.22 2.67 1.88
CA LEU A 5 2.87 2.13 2.08
C LEU A 5 2.56 1.02 1.07
N TYR A 6 2.87 1.28 -0.20
CA TYR A 6 2.70 0.33 -1.29
C TYR A 6 3.49 -0.96 -1.04
N ASN A 7 4.78 -0.83 -0.70
CA ASN A 7 5.63 -1.98 -0.40
C ASN A 7 5.16 -2.75 0.84
N ASN A 8 4.70 -2.05 1.88
CA ASN A 8 4.19 -2.70 3.09
C ASN A 8 2.93 -3.53 2.78
N VAL A 9 2.07 -3.08 1.87
CA VAL A 9 0.90 -3.86 1.43
C VAL A 9 1.33 -5.12 0.67
N ILE A 10 2.25 -4.99 -0.29
CA ILE A 10 2.78 -6.14 -1.04
C ILE A 10 3.43 -7.16 -0.09
N ASN A 11 4.16 -6.70 0.91
CA ASN A 11 4.86 -7.57 1.86
C ASN A 11 3.96 -8.11 2.99
N GLY A 12 2.67 -7.75 3.04
CA GLY A 12 1.75 -8.18 4.10
C GLY A 12 2.00 -7.52 5.47
N GLU A 13 2.72 -6.41 5.50
CA GLU A 13 3.12 -5.70 6.72
C GLU A 13 1.98 -4.80 7.25
N ALA A 14 0.96 -5.42 7.83
CA ALA A 14 -0.27 -4.73 8.26
C ALA A 14 -0.03 -3.62 9.29
N ALA A 15 0.83 -3.86 10.28
CA ALA A 15 1.14 -2.87 11.32
C ALA A 15 1.89 -1.66 10.74
N ALA A 16 2.87 -1.91 9.86
CA ALA A 16 3.63 -0.85 9.20
C ALA A 16 2.76 -0.05 8.21
N THR A 17 1.85 -0.73 7.50
CA THR A 17 0.86 -0.09 6.61
C THR A 17 -0.02 0.87 7.41
N ARG A 18 -0.58 0.44 8.54
CA ARG A 18 -1.41 1.31 9.39
C ARG A 18 -0.63 2.55 9.86
N ALA A 19 0.58 2.37 10.38
CA ALA A 19 1.42 3.47 10.82
C ALA A 19 1.78 4.43 9.67
N GLY A 20 1.98 3.91 8.46
CA GLY A 20 2.23 4.72 7.26
C GLY A 20 1.02 5.54 6.83
N VAL A 21 -0.21 5.00 6.93
CA VAL A 21 -1.45 5.73 6.66
C VAL A 21 -1.59 6.89 7.65
N GLU A 22 -1.44 6.62 8.95
CA GLU A 22 -1.55 7.64 10.00
C GLU A 22 -0.52 8.76 9.79
N LYS A 23 0.74 8.44 9.47
CA LYS A 23 1.76 9.44 9.14
C LYS A 23 1.43 10.25 7.88
N SER A 24 0.86 9.62 6.85
CA SER A 24 0.50 10.28 5.60
C SER A 24 -0.65 11.27 5.81
N LEU A 25 -1.64 10.90 6.61
CA LEU A 25 -2.73 11.78 7.02
C LEU A 25 -2.20 12.98 7.84
N GLN A 26 -1.29 12.74 8.78
CA GLN A 26 -0.65 13.80 9.57
C GLN A 26 0.19 14.75 8.72
N ALA A 27 0.76 14.25 7.62
CA ALA A 27 1.49 15.06 6.64
C ALA A 27 0.56 15.85 5.69
N GLY A 28 -0.76 15.76 5.84
CA GLY A 28 -1.74 16.48 5.03
C GLY A 28 -1.99 15.86 3.64
N ILE A 29 -1.49 14.65 3.40
CA ILE A 29 -1.75 13.92 2.14
C ILE A 29 -3.23 13.58 2.09
N GLN A 30 -3.84 13.78 0.93
CA GLN A 30 -5.26 13.53 0.76
C GLN A 30 -5.58 12.03 0.90
N PRO A 31 -6.66 11.64 1.61
CA PRO A 31 -7.03 10.23 1.74
C PRO A 31 -7.18 9.51 0.40
N ALA A 32 -7.69 10.21 -0.62
CA ALA A 32 -7.82 9.67 -1.97
C ALA A 32 -6.46 9.32 -2.60
N GLU A 33 -5.42 10.11 -2.35
CA GLU A 33 -4.06 9.85 -2.83
C GLU A 33 -3.45 8.64 -2.12
N ILE A 34 -3.62 8.56 -0.80
CA ILE A 34 -3.19 7.41 0.02
C ILE A 34 -3.83 6.11 -0.47
N LEU A 35 -5.14 6.16 -0.77
CA LEU A 35 -5.89 5.02 -1.27
C LEU A 35 -5.43 4.62 -2.67
N ASN A 36 -5.45 5.54 -3.64
CA ASN A 36 -5.18 5.21 -5.04
C ASN A 36 -3.72 4.84 -5.28
N GLU A 37 -2.78 5.60 -4.74
CA GLU A 37 -1.35 5.43 -5.04
C GLU A 37 -0.64 4.47 -4.07
N GLY A 38 -1.18 4.33 -2.85
CA GLY A 38 -0.62 3.43 -1.84
C GLY A 38 -1.33 2.08 -1.83
N LEU A 39 -2.57 2.06 -1.35
CA LEU A 39 -3.26 0.81 -0.99
C LEU A 39 -3.84 0.05 -2.19
N ILE A 40 -4.56 0.73 -3.08
CA ILE A 40 -5.23 0.14 -4.25
C ILE A 40 -4.18 -0.27 -5.28
N ALA A 41 -3.23 0.61 -5.59
CA ALA A 41 -2.13 0.28 -6.50
C ALA A 41 -1.35 -0.96 -6.03
N ALA A 42 -1.09 -1.10 -4.72
CA ALA A 42 -0.41 -2.27 -4.19
C ALA A 42 -1.24 -3.54 -4.29
N MET A 43 -2.54 -3.47 -4.02
CA MET A 43 -3.42 -4.64 -4.18
C MET A 43 -3.58 -5.07 -5.64
N ALA A 44 -3.56 -4.13 -6.59
CA ALA A 44 -3.53 -4.46 -8.01
C ALA A 44 -2.25 -5.23 -8.38
N GLU A 45 -1.11 -4.85 -7.81
CA GLU A 45 0.15 -5.57 -8.02
C GLU A 45 0.15 -6.94 -7.37
N VAL A 46 -0.37 -7.08 -6.15
CA VAL A 46 -0.55 -8.39 -5.50
C VAL A 46 -1.41 -9.30 -6.37
N GLY A 47 -2.51 -8.77 -6.95
CA GLY A 47 -3.35 -9.51 -7.89
C GLY A 47 -2.58 -9.96 -9.14
N ARG A 48 -1.80 -9.07 -9.75
CA ARG A 48 -0.94 -9.40 -10.90
C ARG A 48 0.05 -10.51 -10.58
N LEU A 49 0.77 -10.39 -9.46
CA LEU A 49 1.75 -11.39 -9.02
C LEU A 49 1.08 -12.72 -8.68
N PHE A 50 -0.14 -12.72 -8.14
CA PHE A 50 -0.92 -13.92 -7.88
C PHE A 50 -1.34 -14.60 -9.20
N GLU A 51 -1.82 -13.84 -10.18
CA GLU A 51 -2.15 -14.34 -11.52
C GLU A 51 -0.93 -14.92 -12.25
N GLU A 52 0.26 -14.35 -12.03
CA GLU A 52 1.53 -14.82 -12.59
C GLU A 52 2.16 -15.99 -11.82
N GLY A 53 1.60 -16.38 -10.67
CA GLY A 53 2.15 -17.44 -9.82
C GLY A 53 3.44 -17.04 -9.08
N GLU A 54 3.68 -15.74 -8.92
CA GLU A 54 4.82 -15.16 -8.20
C GLU A 54 4.47 -14.76 -6.75
N PHE A 55 3.21 -14.88 -6.36
CA PHE A 55 2.69 -14.57 -5.02
C PHE A 55 1.77 -15.70 -4.52
N TYR A 56 1.88 -16.09 -3.24
CA TYR A 56 1.23 -17.27 -2.65
C TYR A 56 0.53 -16.97 -1.32
#